data_AF-A0A7V6LHA0-F1
#
_entry.id   AF-A0A7V6LHA0-F1
#
_cell.length_a   1.000
_cell.length_b   1.000
_cell.length_c   1.000
_cell.angle_alpha   90.00
_cell.angle_beta   90.00
_cell.angle_gamma   90.00
#
_symmetry.space_group_name_H-M   'P 1'
#
loop_
_entity.id
_entity.type
_entity.pdbx_description
1 polymer ?
#
loop_
_entity_poly.entity_id
_entity_poly.type
_entity_poly.pdbx_seq_one_letter_code
_entity_poly.pdbx_strand_id
1 'polypeptide(L)' 'MAAYGTFRVTDKKCATCNYYQGARRFGMQANKPYYVYAAAGTTPCLANPNRKVTANSRCLSWQKWVSIP' A
#
# COMPACT_ATOMS: atom_id res chain seq x y z
N MET A 1 4.57 18.23 7.38
CA MET A 1 4.11 16.93 7.91
C MET A 1 3.66 16.08 6.74
N ALA A 2 4.27 14.91 6.49
CA ALA A 2 3.75 14.00 5.48
C ALA A 2 2.39 13.47 5.96
N ALA A 3 1.32 13.68 5.17
CA ALA A 3 0.03 13.08 5.46
C ALA A 3 0.11 11.57 5.19
N TYR A 4 -0.44 10.74 6.07
CA TYR A 4 -0.49 9.30 5.89
C TYR A 4 -1.94 8.83 5.81
N GLY A 5 -2.24 7.98 4.83
CA GLY A 5 -3.48 7.23 4.79
C GLY A 5 -3.35 5.91 5.55
N THR A 6 -4.41 5.52 6.24
CA THR A 6 -4.51 4.22 6.94
C THR A 6 -5.40 3.28 6.15
N PHE A 7 -4.91 2.08 5.85
CA PHE A 7 -5.58 1.06 5.05
C PHE A 7 -5.57 -0.26 5.80
N ARG A 8 -6.58 -1.12 5.66
CA ARG A 8 -6.53 -2.46 6.27
C ARG A 8 -5.64 -3.36 5.42
N VAL A 9 -4.89 -4.27 6.05
CA VAL A 9 -4.03 -5.23 5.31
C VAL A 9 -4.82 -6.13 4.35
N THR A 10 -6.12 -6.31 4.61
CA THR A 10 -7.05 -7.07 3.77
C THR A 10 -7.61 -6.27 2.60
N ASP A 11 -7.43 -4.94 2.57
CA ASP A 11 -7.87 -4.12 1.46
C ASP A 11 -7.03 -4.41 0.22
N LYS A 12 -7.66 -4.59 -0.94
CA LYS A 12 -6.97 -4.76 -2.23
C LYS A 12 -6.61 -3.41 -2.86
N LYS A 13 -5.79 -2.62 -2.14
CA LYS A 13 -5.36 -1.27 -2.55
C LYS A 13 -3.88 -1.24 -2.89
N CYS A 14 -3.43 -0.19 -3.57
CA CYS A 14 -2.02 0.00 -3.88
C CYS A 14 -1.17 0.04 -2.60
N ALA A 15 -1.67 0.64 -1.52
CA ALA A 15 -0.99 0.64 -0.21
C ALA A 15 -0.58 -0.76 0.28
N THR A 16 -1.37 -1.79 -0.01
CA THR A 16 -1.16 -3.19 0.39
C THR A 16 -0.61 -4.05 -0.75
N CYS A 17 -0.27 -3.45 -1.90
CA CYS A 17 0.14 -4.16 -3.11
C CYS A 17 1.65 -4.33 -3.20
N ASN A 18 2.17 -5.48 -3.60
CA ASN A 18 3.61 -5.71 -3.74
C ASN A 18 4.30 -4.74 -4.70
N TYR A 19 3.59 -4.28 -5.74
CA TYR A 19 4.15 -3.40 -6.78
C TYR A 19 4.22 -1.91 -6.43
N TYR A 20 3.67 -1.51 -5.28
CA TYR A 20 3.67 -0.11 -4.85
C TYR A 20 5.04 0.30 -4.31
N GLN A 21 5.60 1.38 -4.88
CA GLN A 21 6.94 1.89 -4.53
C GLN A 21 6.92 3.07 -3.55
N GLY A 22 5.73 3.48 -3.08
CA GLY A 22 5.61 4.56 -2.12
C GLY A 22 6.00 4.16 -0.70
N ALA A 23 6.43 5.15 0.09
CA ALA A 23 6.73 4.95 1.51
C ALA A 23 5.49 4.42 2.26
N ARG A 24 5.64 3.25 2.87
CA ARG A 24 4.59 2.59 3.66
C ARG A 24 5.17 1.76 4.79
N ARG A 25 4.38 1.58 5.84
CA ARG A 25 4.68 0.72 7.00
C ARG A 25 3.43 -0.03 7.42
N PHE A 26 3.57 -1.25 7.92
CA PHE A 26 2.43 -1.95 8.51
C PHE A 26 2.35 -1.67 10.02
N GLY A 27 1.12 -1.65 10.53
CA GLY A 27 0.79 -1.59 11.95
C GLY A 27 0.27 -2.93 12.41
N MET A 28 0.72 -3.36 13.58
CA MET A 28 0.20 -4.54 14.25
C MET A 28 -0.94 -4.15 15.19
N GLN A 29 -1.95 -5.02 15.28
CA GLN A 29 -3.01 -4.97 16.28
C GLN A 29 -3.19 -6.38 16.84
N ALA A 30 -3.14 -6.53 18.17
CA ALA A 30 -3.16 -7.83 18.84
C ALA A 30 -2.12 -8.82 18.27
N ASN A 31 -0.87 -8.36 18.09
CA ASN A 31 0.26 -9.12 17.53
C ASN A 31 0.06 -9.64 16.10
N LYS A 32 -0.92 -9.13 15.36
CA LYS A 32 -1.14 -9.48 13.94
C LYS A 32 -1.10 -8.22 13.08
N PRO A 33 -0.55 -8.27 11.86
CA PRO A 33 -0.61 -7.12 10.96
C PRO A 33 -2.08 -6.82 10.64
N TYR A 34 -2.50 -5.58 10.84
CA TYR A 34 -3.90 -5.17 10.69
C TYR A 34 -4.05 -3.93 9.80
N TYR A 35 -3.15 -2.96 9.96
CA TYR A 35 -3.16 -1.72 9.17
C TYR A 35 -1.91 -1.57 8.33
N VAL A 36 -2.01 -0.80 7.25
CA VAL A 36 -0.90 -0.26 6.48
C VAL A 36 -1.04 1.26 6.46
N TYR A 37 -0.01 1.94 6.92
CA TYR A 37 0.13 3.39 6.84
C TYR A 37 0.98 3.71 5.63
N ALA A 38 0.39 4.32 4.61
CA ALA A 38 1.09 4.72 3.40
C ALA A 38 1.10 6.24 3.28
N ALA A 39 2.23 6.81 2.87
CA ALA A 39 2.34 8.24 2.63
C ALA A 39 1.33 8.67 1.54
N ALA A 40 0.67 9.79 1.77
CA ALA A 40 -0.18 10.42 0.79
C ALA A 40 0.68 11.00 -0.35
N GLY A 41 0.25 10.76 -1.57
CA GLY A 41 0.96 11.18 -2.76
C GLY A 41 0.78 10.21 -3.91
N THR A 42 1.28 10.61 -5.07
CA THR A 42 1.35 9.75 -6.26
C THR A 42 2.74 9.15 -6.37
N THR A 43 2.81 7.82 -6.50
CA THR A 43 4.07 7.09 -6.56
C THR A 43 4.07 6.17 -7.79
N PRO A 44 5.23 5.80 -8.32
CA PRO A 44 5.30 4.80 -9.38
C PRO A 44 4.80 3.43 -8.90
N CYS A 45 4.35 2.62 -9.86
CA CYS A 45 3.91 1.24 -9.65
C CYS A 45 4.69 0.32 -10.59
N LEU A 46 5.30 -0.75 -10.08
CA LEU A 46 6.09 -1.67 -10.90
C LEU A 46 5.25 -2.44 -11.93
N ALA A 47 3.98 -2.71 -11.64
CA ALA A 47 3.08 -3.38 -12.59
C ALA A 47 2.64 -2.46 -13.74
N ASN A 48 2.76 -1.14 -13.58
CA ASN A 48 2.40 -0.15 -14.60
C ASN A 48 3.41 1.01 -14.51
N PRO A 49 4.63 0.84 -15.03
CA PRO A 49 5.73 1.80 -14.85
C PRO A 49 5.43 3.19 -15.41
N ASN A 50 4.58 3.26 -16.44
CA ASN A 50 4.15 4.53 -17.05
C ASN A 50 3.06 5.26 -16.26
N ARG A 51 2.55 4.70 -15.17
CA ARG A 51 1.43 5.27 -14.40
C ARG A 51 1.82 5.54 -12.96
N LYS A 52 1.52 6.75 -12.49
CA LYS A 52 1.59 7.09 -11.07
C LYS A 52 0.28 6.72 -10.40
N VAL A 53 0.35 6.08 -9.23
CA VAL A 53 -0.80 5.62 -8.45
C VAL A 53 -0.77 6.23 -7.06
N THR A 54 -1.93 6.36 -6.43
CA THR A 54 -2.01 6.73 -5.01
C THR A 54 -2.20 5.49 -4.15
N ALA A 55 -1.84 5.58 -2.87
CA ALA A 55 -2.05 4.50 -1.90
C ALA A 55 -3.50 3.95 -1.87
N ASN A 56 -4.49 4.80 -2.12
CA ASN A 56 -5.91 4.43 -2.12
C ASN A 56 -6.41 3.81 -3.44
N SER A 57 -5.59 3.80 -4.49
CA SER A 57 -5.97 3.26 -5.80
C SER A 57 -6.13 1.73 -5.75
N ARG A 58 -6.90 1.17 -6.69
CA ARG A 58 -7.08 -0.29 -6.88
C ARG A 58 -6.80 -0.67 -8.33
N CYS A 59 -6.28 -1.86 -8.56
CA CYS A 59 -6.08 -2.42 -9.90
C CYS A 59 -6.28 -3.94 -9.89
N LEU A 60 -6.47 -4.53 -11.07
CA LEU A 60 -6.62 -5.98 -11.25
C LEU A 60 -5.28 -6.73 -11.05
N SER A 61 -4.15 -6.06 -11.32
CA SER A 61 -2.80 -6.59 -11.08
C SER A 61 -2.37 -6.55 -9.62
N TRP A 62 -3.31 -6.41 -8.68
CA TRP A 62 -2.99 -6.35 -7.26
C TRP A 62 -2.39 -7.69 -6.79
N GLN A 63 -1.28 -7.61 -6.07
CA GLN A 63 -0.67 -8.75 -5.39
C GLN A 63 -0.42 -8.42 -3.94
N LYS A 64 -0.67 -9.36 -3.03
CA LYS A 64 -0.44 -9.16 -1.59
C LYS A 64 1.01 -8.73 -1.35
N TRP A 65 1.21 -7.67 -0.57
CA TRP A 65 2.53 -7.23 -0.17
C TRP A 65 3.23 -8.30 0.67
N VAL A 66 4.35 -8.81 0.17
CA VAL A 66 5.07 -9.97 0.74
C VAL A 66 5.65 -9.71 2.14
N SER A 67 5.85 -8.44 2.51
CA SER A 67 6.35 -8.06 3.84
C SER A 67 5.27 -7.98 4.90
N ILE A 68 3.99 -8.20 4.56
CA ILE A 68 2.92 -8.39 5.54
C ILE A 68 2.91 -9.87 5.94
N PRO A 69 3.35 -10.22 7.16
CA PRO A 69 3.35 -11.61 7.62
C PRO A 69 1.94 -12.22 7.68
#